data_AF-A0A485K6T6-F1
#
_entry.id   AF-A0A485K6T6-F1
#
_cell.length_a   1.000
_cell.length_b   1.000
_cell.length_c   1.000
_cell.angle_alpha   90.00
_cell.angle_beta   90.00
_cell.angle_gamma   90.00
#
_symmetry.space_group_name_H-M   'P 1'
#
loop_
_entity.id
_entity.type
_entity.pdbx_description
1 polymer ?
#
loop_
_entity_poly.entity_id
_entity_poly.type
_entity_poly.pdbx_seq_one_letter_code
_entity_poly.pdbx_strand_id
1 'polypeptide(L)'
;MGCSQSNLATEPVAVEDVAVAVETVETVEATPATTEEVVAATVAVEEAAAVEEAVAIQDAETPEVEAAPKAYVILDEIVESNGVVYYTVQAQDGTQVQKRYSEFKALHDQICKVEHCDTMPQASVWSALQRTNPKLVADRHAKFELLLNEWAAVDDNKDILAAFMAPTTAA
;
A
#
# COMPACT_ATOMS: atom_id res chain seq x y z
N MET A 1 -20.71 18.09 -53.70
CA MET A 1 -19.62 19.06 -53.46
C MET A 1 -19.22 18.85 -52.02
N GLY A 2 -18.04 18.41 -51.60
CA GLY A 2 -16.70 18.38 -52.20
C GLY A 2 -15.77 18.51 -50.98
N CYS A 3 -14.86 17.55 -50.81
CA CYS A 3 -14.13 17.19 -49.60
C CYS A 3 -13.25 18.31 -49.00
N SER A 4 -12.97 18.21 -47.69
CA SER A 4 -11.66 18.58 -47.11
C SER A 4 -11.48 17.87 -45.76
N GLN A 5 -10.91 16.67 -45.80
CA GLN A 5 -10.26 16.02 -44.67
C GLN A 5 -8.85 16.60 -44.54
N SER A 6 -8.54 17.25 -43.43
CA SER A 6 -7.17 17.68 -43.12
C SER A 6 -6.42 16.53 -42.45
N ASN A 7 -5.43 16.05 -43.18
CA ASN A 7 -4.48 15.00 -42.85
C ASN A 7 -3.32 15.66 -42.09
N LEU A 8 -3.11 15.31 -40.81
CA LEU A 8 -1.88 15.70 -40.10
C LEU A 8 -0.86 14.58 -40.27
N ALA A 9 0.22 14.92 -40.94
CA ALA A 9 1.33 14.05 -41.30
C ALA A 9 2.03 13.49 -40.05
N THR A 10 2.12 12.17 -39.99
CA THR A 10 3.06 11.45 -39.12
C THR A 10 4.42 11.44 -39.80
N GLU A 11 5.38 12.18 -39.25
CA GLU A 11 6.78 12.05 -39.62
C GLU A 11 7.37 10.82 -38.88
N PRO A 12 8.01 9.86 -39.59
CA PRO A 12 8.69 8.75 -38.95
C PRO A 12 10.04 9.21 -38.40
N VAL A 13 10.17 9.22 -37.07
CA VAL A 13 11.48 9.34 -36.43
C VAL A 13 12.25 8.05 -36.69
N ALA A 14 13.40 8.21 -37.34
CA ALA A 14 14.35 7.15 -37.65
C ALA A 14 14.77 6.41 -36.37
N VAL A 15 14.56 5.09 -36.39
CA VAL A 15 15.25 4.13 -35.52
C VAL A 15 16.67 3.97 -36.05
N GLU A 16 17.63 4.58 -35.37
CA GLU A 16 19.04 4.24 -35.55
C GLU A 16 19.44 3.06 -34.66
N ASP A 17 19.91 2.05 -35.37
CA ASP A 17 20.68 0.88 -35.01
C ASP A 17 21.69 1.11 -33.87
N VAL A 18 21.47 0.46 -32.72
CA VAL A 18 22.56 0.10 -31.80
C VAL A 18 22.58 -1.42 -31.71
N ALA A 19 23.40 -2.00 -32.56
CA ALA A 19 23.91 -3.36 -32.43
C ALA A 19 24.79 -3.50 -31.17
N VAL A 20 24.95 -4.76 -30.73
CA VAL A 20 25.92 -5.29 -29.74
C VAL A 20 25.40 -5.22 -28.28
N ALA A 21 25.24 -6.30 -27.50
CA ALA A 21 25.71 -7.68 -27.58
C ALA A 21 24.63 -8.66 -27.08
N VAL A 22 24.50 -9.77 -27.80
CA VAL A 22 23.84 -11.00 -27.36
C VAL A 22 24.86 -11.74 -26.50
N GLU A 23 24.60 -11.87 -25.20
CA GLU A 23 25.30 -12.83 -24.35
C GLU A 23 24.37 -14.01 -24.08
N THR A 24 24.52 -15.02 -24.94
CA THR A 24 24.04 -16.39 -24.74
C THR A 24 24.95 -17.10 -23.75
N VAL A 25 24.48 -17.47 -22.56
CA VAL A 25 25.05 -18.60 -21.80
C VAL A 25 23.98 -19.33 -20.96
N GLU A 26 23.83 -20.59 -21.32
CA GLU A 26 23.40 -21.78 -20.54
C GLU A 26 22.02 -21.86 -19.88
N THR A 27 21.14 -22.48 -20.65
CA THR A 27 20.29 -23.61 -20.24
C THR A 27 21.06 -24.62 -19.35
N VAL A 28 20.55 -24.88 -18.14
CA VAL A 28 20.82 -26.13 -17.43
C VAL A 28 19.48 -26.78 -17.10
N GLU A 29 19.06 -27.69 -17.96
CA GLU A 29 18.12 -28.74 -17.57
C GLU A 29 18.80 -29.65 -16.55
N ALA A 30 18.18 -29.83 -15.39
CA ALA A 30 18.47 -30.94 -14.50
C ALA A 30 17.20 -31.34 -13.73
N THR A 31 16.43 -32.24 -14.32
CA THR A 31 15.66 -33.29 -13.62
C THR A 31 16.14 -34.62 -14.23
N PRO A 32 16.08 -35.80 -13.59
CA PRO A 32 15.27 -36.22 -12.42
C PRO A 32 15.97 -37.16 -11.39
N ALA A 33 15.35 -37.41 -10.23
CA ALA A 33 15.36 -38.66 -9.44
C ALA A 33 14.55 -38.43 -8.14
N THR A 34 13.37 -39.04 -7.91
CA THR A 34 13.10 -40.45 -7.51
C THR A 34 13.65 -40.75 -6.10
N THR A 35 12.79 -40.67 -5.07
CA THR A 35 12.16 -41.79 -4.32
C THR A 35 13.12 -42.41 -3.30
N GLU A 36 12.89 -42.22 -2.00
CA GLU A 36 12.45 -43.17 -0.94
C GLU A 36 12.86 -42.46 0.38
N GLU A 37 12.31 -42.62 1.58
CA GLU A 37 11.60 -43.72 2.20
C GLU A 37 10.85 -43.20 3.43
N VAL A 38 9.79 -43.93 3.73
CA VAL A 38 8.90 -43.93 4.88
C VAL A 38 9.64 -44.03 6.22
N VAL A 39 9.23 -43.25 7.22
CA VAL A 39 8.98 -43.82 8.56
C VAL A 39 7.84 -43.10 9.24
N ALA A 40 6.66 -43.72 9.11
CA ALA A 40 5.59 -43.59 10.07
C ALA A 40 6.06 -44.13 11.43
N ALA A 41 5.92 -43.34 12.49
CA ALA A 41 5.91 -43.83 13.85
C ALA A 41 4.67 -43.26 14.55
N THR A 42 3.56 -43.96 14.39
CA THR A 42 2.40 -43.86 15.26
C THR A 42 2.74 -44.50 16.61
N VAL A 43 2.69 -43.74 17.71
CA VAL A 43 2.40 -44.31 19.02
C VAL A 43 1.45 -43.36 19.72
N ALA A 44 0.19 -43.79 19.80
CA ALA A 44 -0.77 -43.29 20.74
C ALA A 44 -0.37 -43.75 22.15
N VAL A 45 -0.34 -42.84 23.11
CA VAL A 45 -0.47 -43.15 24.53
C VAL A 45 -1.52 -42.20 25.12
N GLU A 46 -2.49 -42.85 25.75
CA GLU A 46 -3.64 -42.32 26.49
C GLU A 46 -3.27 -41.34 27.61
N GLU A 47 -4.18 -40.38 27.81
CA GLU A 47 -4.84 -40.05 29.09
C GLU A 47 -4.02 -40.13 30.38
N ALA A 48 -3.73 -38.98 31.00
CA ALA A 48 -4.17 -38.65 32.36
C ALA A 48 -3.56 -37.34 32.89
N ALA A 49 -4.42 -36.61 33.60
CA ALA A 49 -4.11 -35.75 34.75
C ALA A 49 -3.46 -34.37 34.49
N ALA A 50 -4.35 -33.37 34.38
CA ALA A 50 -4.42 -32.19 35.26
C ALA A 50 -3.11 -31.67 35.88
N VAL A 51 -2.64 -30.53 35.34
CA VAL A 51 -2.19 -29.39 36.15
C VAL A 51 -2.66 -28.13 35.43
N GLU A 52 -3.80 -27.59 35.85
CA GLU A 52 -4.15 -26.21 35.59
C GLU A 52 -3.22 -25.32 36.41
N GLU A 53 -2.11 -24.90 35.84
CA GLU A 53 -1.37 -23.74 36.31
C GLU A 53 -1.76 -22.57 35.41
N ALA A 54 -2.78 -21.84 35.86
CA ALA A 54 -3.16 -20.56 35.31
C ALA A 54 -1.98 -19.60 35.44
N VAL A 55 -1.11 -19.58 34.42
CA VAL A 55 -0.19 -18.47 34.20
C VAL A 55 -1.06 -17.30 33.78
N ALA A 56 -1.51 -16.55 34.79
CA ALA A 56 -2.07 -15.23 34.61
C ALA A 56 -1.09 -14.43 33.78
N ILE A 57 -1.45 -14.22 32.52
CA ILE A 57 -0.78 -13.30 31.60
C ILE A 57 -0.90 -11.95 32.29
N GLN A 58 0.18 -11.53 32.95
CA GLN A 58 0.28 -10.18 33.47
C GLN A 58 0.21 -9.28 32.25
N ASP A 59 -0.94 -8.62 32.13
CA ASP A 59 -1.19 -7.49 31.27
C ASP A 59 -0.10 -6.46 31.59
N ALA A 60 0.98 -6.52 30.82
CA ALA A 60 2.00 -5.51 30.83
C ALA A 60 1.37 -4.30 30.12
N GLU A 61 0.65 -3.48 30.90
CA GLU A 61 0.39 -2.08 30.58
C GLU A 61 1.74 -1.47 30.19
N THR A 62 1.98 -1.45 28.88
CA THR A 62 3.07 -0.71 28.29
C THR A 62 2.80 0.74 28.67
N PRO A 63 3.75 1.47 29.28
CA PRO A 63 3.54 2.87 29.60
C PRO A 63 3.19 3.59 28.29
N GLU A 64 1.94 4.01 28.19
CA GLU A 64 1.41 4.83 27.12
C GLU A 64 2.11 6.19 27.26
N VAL A 65 3.29 6.30 26.66
CA VAL A 65 3.96 7.58 26.44
C VAL A 65 2.94 8.43 25.69
N GLU A 66 2.42 9.49 26.33
CA GLU A 66 1.49 10.44 25.73
C GLU A 66 2.08 10.93 24.41
N ALA A 67 1.71 10.25 23.32
CA ALA A 67 2.09 10.63 21.99
C ALA A 67 1.43 11.99 21.74
N ALA A 68 2.20 12.94 21.22
CA ALA A 68 1.66 14.24 20.85
C ALA A 68 0.36 14.07 20.05
N PRO A 69 -0.66 14.91 20.27
CA PRO A 69 -1.97 14.71 19.66
C PRO A 69 -1.83 14.71 18.13
N LYS A 70 -2.17 13.58 17.51
CA LYS A 70 -2.17 13.44 16.05
C LYS A 70 -3.20 14.39 15.44
N ALA A 71 -2.81 15.13 14.40
CA ALA A 71 -3.70 16.01 13.64
C ALA A 71 -4.75 15.21 12.85
N TYR A 72 -4.35 14.02 12.39
CA TYR A 72 -5.20 13.12 11.61
C TYR A 72 -5.04 11.68 12.10
N VAL A 73 -6.15 10.94 12.08
CA VAL A 73 -6.19 9.50 12.38
C VAL A 73 -6.97 8.81 11.28
N ILE A 74 -6.51 7.63 10.85
CA ILE A 74 -7.27 6.80 9.92
C ILE A 74 -7.98 5.72 10.74
N LEU A 75 -9.32 5.77 10.77
CA LEU A 75 -10.15 4.94 11.65
C LEU A 75 -10.41 3.55 11.09
N ASP A 76 -10.71 3.47 9.79
CA ASP A 76 -11.16 2.24 9.15
C ASP A 76 -10.68 2.19 7.70
N GLU A 77 -10.60 0.96 7.18
CA GLU A 77 -10.45 0.66 5.75
C GLU A 77 -11.62 -0.15 5.21
N ILE A 78 -12.13 0.21 4.04
CA ILE A 78 -13.18 -0.51 3.33
C ILE A 78 -12.63 -0.96 1.98
N VAL A 79 -12.61 -2.28 1.77
CA VAL A 79 -12.22 -2.88 0.50
C VAL A 79 -13.48 -3.22 -0.30
N GLU A 80 -13.70 -2.52 -1.40
CA GLU A 80 -14.82 -2.80 -2.31
C GLU A 80 -14.57 -4.04 -3.18
N SER A 81 -15.64 -4.59 -3.76
CA SER A 81 -15.59 -5.77 -4.63
C SER A 81 -14.76 -5.58 -5.91
N ASN A 82 -14.59 -4.33 -6.35
CA ASN A 82 -13.72 -3.93 -7.46
C ASN A 82 -12.23 -3.81 -7.07
N GLY A 83 -11.88 -4.08 -5.80
CA GLY A 83 -10.53 -3.98 -5.26
C GLY A 83 -10.06 -2.55 -4.97
N VAL A 84 -10.97 -1.57 -4.94
CA VAL A 84 -10.69 -0.20 -4.46
C VAL A 84 -10.73 -0.21 -2.94
N VAL A 85 -9.73 0.43 -2.33
CA VAL A 85 -9.62 0.58 -0.88
C VAL A 85 -9.87 2.03 -0.53
N TYR A 86 -10.85 2.26 0.34
CA TYR A 86 -11.13 3.55 0.97
C TYR A 86 -10.62 3.53 2.40
N TYR A 87 -10.05 4.64 2.82
CA TYR A 87 -9.59 4.90 4.17
C TYR A 87 -10.44 6.02 4.76
N THR A 88 -11.02 5.79 5.94
CA THR A 88 -11.77 6.80 6.68
C THR A 88 -10.80 7.65 7.47
N VAL A 89 -10.52 8.86 6.98
CA VAL A 89 -9.62 9.83 7.63
C VAL A 89 -10.45 10.74 8.52
N GLN A 90 -10.04 10.88 9.77
CA GLN A 90 -10.62 11.81 10.75
C GLN A 90 -9.60 12.90 11.10
N ALA A 91 -10.04 14.16 11.07
CA ALA A 91 -9.30 15.30 11.61
C ALA A 91 -9.61 15.52 13.09
N GLN A 92 -8.77 16.29 13.79
CA GLN A 92 -8.96 16.66 15.20
C GLN A 92 -10.29 17.35 15.52
N ASP A 93 -10.89 18.05 14.57
CA ASP A 93 -12.20 18.71 14.71
C ASP A 93 -13.37 17.72 14.65
N GLY A 94 -13.09 16.43 14.42
CA GLY A 94 -14.07 15.36 14.27
C GLY A 94 -14.56 15.17 12.83
N THR A 95 -14.13 16.00 11.89
CA THR A 95 -14.51 15.86 10.47
C THR A 95 -13.95 14.56 9.91
N GLN A 96 -14.81 13.80 9.22
CA GLN A 96 -14.44 12.53 8.61
C GLN A 96 -14.68 12.54 7.10
N VAL A 97 -13.72 11.99 6.36
CA VAL A 97 -13.85 11.76 4.91
C VAL A 97 -13.32 10.39 4.53
N GLN A 98 -13.93 9.79 3.51
CA GLN A 98 -13.39 8.59 2.89
C GLN A 98 -12.53 8.96 1.70
N LYS A 99 -11.30 8.42 1.68
CA LYS A 99 -10.31 8.69 0.64
C LYS A 99 -9.70 7.42 0.13
N ARG A 100 -9.50 7.33 -1.18
CA ARG A 100 -8.81 6.18 -1.81
C ARG A 100 -7.34 6.47 -2.05
N TYR A 101 -6.54 5.44 -2.28
CA TYR A 101 -5.09 5.55 -2.54
C TYR A 101 -4.71 6.66 -3.56
N SER A 102 -5.48 6.79 -4.65
CA SER A 102 -5.16 7.80 -5.69
C SER A 102 -5.36 9.24 -5.22
N GLU A 103 -6.21 9.48 -4.21
CA GLU A 103 -6.35 10.81 -3.60
C GLU A 103 -5.17 11.13 -2.68
N PHE A 104 -4.67 10.16 -1.91
CA PHE A 104 -3.43 10.32 -1.16
C PHE A 104 -2.23 10.57 -2.07
N LYS A 105 -2.19 9.91 -3.23
CA LYS A 105 -1.16 10.19 -4.24
C LYS A 105 -1.28 11.62 -4.78
N ALA A 106 -2.48 12.07 -5.09
CA ALA A 106 -2.68 13.45 -5.54
C ALA A 106 -2.28 14.48 -4.48
N LEU A 107 -2.58 14.20 -3.20
CA LEU A 107 -2.14 15.02 -2.06
C LEU A 107 -0.61 15.07 -1.96
N HIS A 108 0.04 13.91 -1.99
CA HIS A 108 1.50 13.83 -1.99
C HIS A 108 2.09 14.63 -3.15
N ASP A 109 1.64 14.39 -4.37
CA ASP A 109 2.10 15.11 -5.56
C ASP A 109 1.87 16.63 -5.47
N GLN A 110 0.88 17.11 -4.71
CA GLN A 110 0.65 18.53 -4.49
C GLN A 110 1.64 19.13 -3.48
N ILE A 111 1.84 18.48 -2.34
CA ILE A 111 2.76 18.92 -1.29
C ILE A 111 4.20 18.89 -1.80
N CYS A 112 4.56 17.84 -2.53
CA CYS A 112 5.94 17.61 -3.00
C CYS A 112 6.35 18.45 -4.22
N LYS A 113 5.42 19.23 -4.79
CA LYS A 113 5.76 20.30 -5.73
C LYS A 113 6.37 21.51 -5.02
N VAL A 114 6.04 21.68 -3.75
CA VAL A 114 6.45 22.83 -2.95
C VAL A 114 7.68 22.47 -2.12
N GLU A 115 7.77 21.23 -1.62
CA GLU A 115 8.86 20.76 -0.75
C GLU A 115 9.47 19.42 -1.19
N HIS A 116 10.67 19.09 -0.68
CA HIS A 116 11.25 17.76 -0.81
C HIS A 116 10.52 16.79 0.12
N CYS A 117 9.87 15.77 -0.45
CA CYS A 117 9.10 14.81 0.33
C CYS A 117 9.74 13.44 0.44
N ASP A 118 9.39 12.80 1.55
CA ASP A 118 9.48 11.36 1.75
C ASP A 118 8.70 10.56 0.70
N THR A 119 9.14 9.33 0.47
CA THR A 119 8.53 8.45 -0.53
C THR A 119 7.17 7.92 -0.09
N MET A 120 6.19 7.97 -1.01
CA MET A 120 4.89 7.31 -0.85
C MET A 120 5.02 5.79 -0.69
N PRO A 121 4.09 5.14 0.04
CA PRO A 121 3.99 3.69 0.02
C PRO A 121 3.72 3.24 -1.42
N GLN A 122 4.69 2.52 -1.99
CA GLN A 122 4.73 2.18 -3.41
C GLN A 122 3.51 1.33 -3.81
N ALA A 123 2.89 1.72 -4.93
CA ALA A 123 2.03 0.83 -5.70
C ALA A 123 2.85 0.23 -6.84
N SER A 124 3.63 -0.80 -6.54
CA SER A 124 4.34 -1.55 -7.58
C SER A 124 3.34 -2.26 -8.50
N VAL A 125 3.75 -2.61 -9.73
CA VAL A 125 2.91 -3.34 -10.69
C VAL A 125 2.32 -4.62 -10.07
N TRP A 126 3.08 -5.28 -9.19
CA TRP A 126 2.63 -6.43 -8.39
C TRP A 126 1.63 -6.06 -7.29
N SER A 127 1.77 -4.90 -6.66
CA SER A 127 0.82 -4.38 -5.66
C SER A 127 -0.55 -4.07 -6.29
N ALA A 128 -0.64 -3.87 -7.61
CA ALA A 128 -1.90 -3.72 -8.31
C ALA A 128 -2.69 -5.03 -8.40
N LEU A 129 -2.01 -6.19 -8.44
CA LEU A 129 -2.63 -7.50 -8.37
C LEU A 129 -2.98 -7.91 -6.92
N GLN A 130 -2.38 -7.26 -5.93
CA GLN A 130 -2.54 -7.55 -4.51
C GLN A 130 -3.26 -6.43 -3.75
N ARG A 131 -4.11 -5.65 -4.42
CA ARG A 131 -4.78 -4.47 -3.79
C ARG A 131 -5.61 -4.80 -2.56
N THR A 132 -6.14 -6.02 -2.51
CA THR A 132 -6.95 -6.54 -1.40
C THR A 132 -6.12 -7.31 -0.37
N ASN A 133 -4.80 -7.41 -0.55
CA ASN A 133 -3.94 -8.08 0.41
C ASN A 133 -3.96 -7.28 1.73
N PRO A 134 -4.44 -7.87 2.83
CA PRO A 134 -4.63 -7.14 4.10
C PRO A 134 -3.32 -6.58 4.64
N LYS A 135 -2.19 -7.27 4.41
CA LYS A 135 -0.87 -6.78 4.82
C LYS A 135 -0.50 -5.49 4.09
N LEU A 136 -0.72 -5.44 2.78
CA LEU A 136 -0.45 -4.23 2.00
C LEU A 136 -1.39 -3.07 2.36
N VAL A 137 -2.63 -3.37 2.71
CA VAL A 137 -3.60 -2.35 3.15
C VAL A 137 -3.17 -1.76 4.49
N ALA A 138 -2.78 -2.60 5.45
CA ALA A 138 -2.27 -2.17 6.76
C ALA A 138 -0.96 -1.39 6.66
N ASP A 139 0.00 -1.84 5.84
CA ASP A 139 1.27 -1.12 5.63
C ASP A 139 1.01 0.28 5.05
N ARG A 140 0.05 0.40 4.12
CA ARG A 140 -0.37 1.70 3.55
C ARG A 140 -1.08 2.58 4.57
N HIS A 141 -1.99 2.00 5.35
CA HIS A 141 -2.69 2.71 6.43
C HIS A 141 -1.70 3.37 7.37
N ALA A 142 -0.74 2.60 7.91
CA ALA A 142 0.27 3.12 8.81
C ALA A 142 1.11 4.24 8.18
N LYS A 143 1.55 4.05 6.92
CA LYS A 143 2.37 5.08 6.24
C LYS A 143 1.56 6.33 5.89
N PHE A 144 0.28 6.21 5.53
CA PHE A 144 -0.58 7.36 5.26
C PHE A 144 -0.85 8.18 6.50
N GLU A 145 -1.14 7.52 7.63
CA GLU A 145 -1.34 8.25 8.88
C GLU A 145 -0.07 9.00 9.29
N LEU A 146 1.09 8.38 9.16
CA LEU A 146 2.38 9.04 9.42
C LEU A 146 2.57 10.26 8.52
N LEU A 147 2.40 10.12 7.20
CA LEU A 147 2.59 11.22 6.25
C LEU A 147 1.60 12.37 6.47
N LEU A 148 0.32 12.06 6.76
CA LEU A 148 -0.68 13.09 7.06
C LEU A 148 -0.28 13.93 8.27
N ASN A 149 0.22 13.29 9.32
CA ASN A 149 0.64 13.99 10.53
C ASN A 149 1.94 14.77 10.33
N GLU A 150 2.89 14.25 9.54
CA GLU A 150 4.10 14.99 9.15
C GLU A 150 3.74 16.24 8.34
N TRP A 151 2.88 16.12 7.34
CA TRP A 151 2.46 17.26 6.54
C TRP A 151 1.64 18.27 7.33
N ALA A 152 0.84 17.82 8.29
CA ALA A 152 0.05 18.68 9.16
C ALA A 152 0.92 19.53 10.11
N ALA A 153 2.15 19.08 10.39
CA ALA A 153 3.10 19.84 11.20
C ALA A 153 3.69 21.06 10.45
N VAL A 154 3.53 21.13 9.13
CA VAL A 154 3.99 22.24 8.29
C VAL A 154 2.83 23.17 7.98
N ASP A 155 2.93 24.43 8.42
CA ASP A 155 1.86 25.43 8.28
C ASP A 155 1.46 25.68 6.82
N ASP A 156 2.41 25.65 5.89
CA ASP A 156 2.19 25.90 4.46
C ASP A 156 1.29 24.84 3.80
N ASN A 157 1.17 23.65 4.41
CA ASN A 157 0.33 22.56 3.89
C ASN A 157 -1.13 22.64 4.36
N LYS A 158 -1.48 23.57 5.26
CA LYS A 158 -2.81 23.66 5.87
C LYS A 158 -3.94 23.77 4.86
N ASP A 159 -3.79 24.63 3.86
CA ASP A 159 -4.83 24.84 2.83
C ASP A 159 -5.00 23.60 1.93
N ILE A 160 -3.89 22.92 1.61
CA ILE A 160 -3.89 21.70 0.81
C ILE A 160 -4.57 20.56 1.58
N LEU A 161 -4.25 20.41 2.88
CA LEU A 161 -4.87 19.41 3.75
C LEU A 161 -6.35 19.70 4.01
N ALA A 162 -6.73 20.98 4.15
CA ALA A 162 -8.14 21.37 4.25
C ALA A 162 -8.92 21.01 2.98
N ALA A 163 -8.33 21.24 1.79
CA ALA A 163 -8.92 20.82 0.52
C ALA A 163 -9.00 19.29 0.39
N PHE A 164 -8.00 18.56 0.89
CA PHE A 164 -8.03 17.11 0.96
C PHE A 164 -9.18 16.61 1.85
N MET A 165 -9.42 17.24 3.00
CA MET A 165 -10.52 16.91 3.90
C MET A 165 -11.91 17.37 3.41
N ALA A 166 -11.99 18.01 2.25
CA ALA A 166 -13.29 18.29 1.64
C ALA A 166 -13.96 16.98 1.16
N PRO A 167 -15.29 16.86 1.28
CA PRO A 167 -16.01 15.69 0.81
C PRO A 167 -15.79 15.51 -0.70
N THR A 168 -15.37 14.31 -1.10
CA THR A 168 -15.20 13.98 -2.51
C THR A 168 -16.58 14.01 -3.17
N THR A 169 -16.83 15.04 -3.98
CA THR A 169 -18.10 15.17 -4.70
C THR A 169 -18.14 14.05 -5.72
N ALA A 170 -19.00 13.06 -5.51
CA ALA A 170 -19.25 12.01 -6.48
C ALA A 170 -19.77 12.66 -7.77
N ALA A 171 -18.97 12.60 -8.82
CA ALA A 171 -19.33 13.05 -10.17
C ALA A 171 -20.10 11.95 -10.91
#